data_AF-A0A9P9YLE8-F1
#
_entry.id   AF-A0A9P9YLE8-F1
#
_cell.length_a   1.000
_cell.length_b   1.000
_cell.length_c   1.000
_cell.angle_alpha   90.00
_cell.angle_beta   90.00
_cell.angle_gamma   90.00
#
_symmetry.space_group_name_H-M   'P 1'
#
loop_
_entity.id
_entity.type
_entity.pdbx_description
1 polymer ?
#
loop_
_entity_poly.entity_id
_entity_poly.type
_entity_poly.pdbx_seq_one_letter_code
_entity_poly.pdbx_strand_id
1 'polypeptide(L)'
;MEVILMIIFFTVFWAAVAKFGPILVTKGPQDDLVRCIFLLTAVVCWLFWLCCYLAQLNPLLGPKLDGKTIRIIASSWGYPIKDG
;
A
#
# COMPACT_ATOMS: atom_id res chain seq x y z
N MET A 1 -3.62 0.32 16.91
CA MET A 1 -4.96 0.02 16.35
C MET A 1 -4.94 0.17 14.83
N GLU A 2 -4.48 1.32 14.33
CA GLU A 2 -4.40 1.61 12.88
C GLU A 2 -3.59 0.60 12.05
N VAL A 3 -2.42 0.16 12.53
CA VAL A 3 -1.55 -0.78 11.78
C VAL A 3 -2.26 -2.09 11.46
N ILE A 4 -2.92 -2.68 12.45
CA ILE A 4 -3.64 -3.95 12.30
C ILE A 4 -4.84 -3.76 11.38
N LEU A 5 -5.55 -2.63 11.49
CA LEU A 5 -6.66 -2.29 10.62
C LEU A 5 -6.23 -2.25 9.13
N MET A 6 -5.12 -1.58 8.84
CA MET A 6 -4.57 -1.52 7.47
C MET A 6 -4.17 -2.91 6.94
N ILE A 7 -3.48 -3.71 7.75
CA ILE A 7 -3.06 -5.06 7.37
C ILE A 7 -4.27 -5.96 7.06
N ILE A 8 -5.29 -5.94 7.92
CA ILE A 8 -6.52 -6.73 7.70
C ILE A 8 -7.23 -6.26 6.43
N PHE A 9 -7.40 -4.95 6.25
CA PHE A 9 -8.08 -4.38 5.09
C PHE A 9 -7.44 -4.82 3.77
N PHE A 10 -6.13 -4.61 3.60
CA PHE A 10 -5.44 -4.95 2.35
C PHE A 10 -5.33 -6.46 2.14
N THR A 11 -5.24 -7.26 3.20
CA THR A 11 -5.25 -8.73 3.10
C THR A 11 -6.60 -9.24 2.62
N VAL A 12 -7.70 -8.75 3.20
CA VAL A 12 -9.05 -9.12 2.77
C VAL A 12 -9.32 -8.64 1.35
N PHE A 13 -8.89 -7.42 1.00
CA PHE A 13 -9.03 -6.88 -0.35
C PHE A 13 -8.35 -7.77 -1.39
N TRP A 14 -7.07 -8.11 -1.23
CA TRP A 14 -6.36 -8.93 -2.21
C TRP A 14 -6.83 -10.39 -2.21
N ALA A 15 -7.23 -10.94 -1.07
CA ALA A 15 -7.87 -12.26 -1.01
C ALA A 15 -9.21 -12.27 -1.77
N ALA A 16 -9.99 -11.20 -1.66
CA ALA A 16 -11.22 -11.01 -2.42
C ALA A 16 -10.93 -10.90 -3.92
N VAL A 17 -9.91 -10.14 -4.35
CA VAL A 17 -9.50 -10.07 -5.75
C VAL A 17 -9.10 -11.43 -6.30
N ALA A 18 -8.31 -12.21 -5.56
CA ALA A 18 -7.89 -13.55 -5.96
C ALA A 18 -9.07 -14.52 -6.15
N LYS A 19 -10.09 -14.42 -5.28
CA LYS A 19 -11.26 -15.32 -5.29
C LYS A 19 -12.34 -14.87 -6.27
N PHE A 20 -12.76 -13.61 -6.19
CA PHE A 20 -13.88 -13.08 -6.95
C PHE A 20 -13.48 -12.59 -8.34
N GLY A 21 -12.23 -12.16 -8.54
CA GLY A 21 -11.72 -11.72 -9.83
C GLY A 21 -11.93 -12.74 -10.96
N PRO A 22 -11.47 -13.99 -10.81
CA PRO A 22 -11.71 -15.03 -11.80
C PRO A 22 -13.20 -15.26 -12.06
N ILE A 23 -14.02 -15.38 -11.02
CA ILE A 23 -15.46 -15.70 -11.13
C ILE A 23 -16.21 -14.67 -11.99
N LEU A 24 -15.81 -13.40 -11.93
CA LEU A 24 -16.44 -12.33 -12.71
C LEU A 24 -16.07 -12.36 -14.20
N VAL A 25 -14.90 -12.93 -14.54
CA VAL A 25 -14.34 -12.91 -15.90
C VAL A 25 -14.46 -14.27 -16.62
N THR A 26 -14.36 -15.38 -15.90
CA THR A 26 -14.24 -16.72 -16.48
C THR A 26 -15.59 -17.26 -16.97
N LYS A 27 -15.72 -17.42 -18.29
CA LYS A 27 -16.81 -18.12 -19.00
C LYS A 27 -16.30 -18.80 -20.28
N GLY A 28 -14.99 -19.02 -20.43
CA GLY A 28 -14.37 -19.36 -21.70
C GLY A 28 -13.38 -20.52 -21.64
N PRO A 29 -12.79 -20.92 -22.78
CA PRO A 29 -11.87 -22.06 -22.85
C PRO A 29 -10.56 -21.87 -22.07
N GLN A 30 -10.22 -20.63 -21.71
CA GLN A 30 -8.94 -20.22 -21.13
C GLN A 30 -9.05 -19.90 -19.62
N ASP A 31 -10.07 -20.44 -18.95
CA ASP A 31 -10.42 -20.06 -17.58
C ASP A 31 -9.30 -20.35 -16.55
N ASP A 32 -8.53 -21.42 -16.77
CA ASP A 32 -7.41 -21.77 -15.88
C ASP A 32 -6.25 -20.77 -15.99
N LEU A 33 -5.96 -20.26 -17.19
CA LEU A 33 -4.97 -19.20 -17.39
C LEU A 33 -5.41 -17.92 -16.68
N VAL A 34 -6.67 -17.53 -16.83
CA VAL A 34 -7.24 -16.34 -16.18
C VAL A 34 -7.18 -16.46 -14.66
N ARG A 35 -7.53 -17.62 -14.09
CA ARG A 35 -7.40 -17.91 -12.66
C ARG A 35 -5.95 -17.76 -12.18
N CYS A 36 -5.00 -18.30 -12.95
CA CYS A 36 -3.59 -18.23 -12.62
C CYS A 36 -3.08 -16.78 -12.61
N ILE A 37 -3.48 -15.97 -13.61
CA ILE A 37 -3.14 -14.54 -13.68
C ILE A 37 -3.65 -13.80 -12.44
N PHE A 38 -4.94 -13.94 -12.10
CA PHE A 38 -5.52 -13.27 -10.94
C PHE A 38 -4.86 -13.69 -9.62
N LEU A 39 -4.58 -14.99 -9.43
CA LEU A 39 -3.90 -15.49 -8.23
C LEU A 39 -2.48 -14.92 -8.12
N LEU A 40 -1.71 -14.98 -9.21
CA LEU A 40 -0.33 -14.50 -9.25
C LEU A 40 -0.26 -12.99 -8.98
N THR A 41 -1.11 -12.21 -9.65
CA THR A 41 -1.20 -10.76 -9.45
C THR A 41 -1.57 -10.44 -8.01
N ALA A 42 -2.61 -11.09 -7.45
CA ALA A 42 -3.05 -10.80 -6.09
C ALA A 42 -1.96 -11.08 -5.04
N VAL A 43 -1.23 -12.18 -5.18
CA VAL A 43 -0.13 -12.54 -4.27
C VAL A 43 1.04 -11.55 -4.39
N VAL A 44 1.50 -11.25 -5.61
CA VAL A 44 2.66 -10.38 -5.81
C VAL A 44 2.34 -8.94 -5.39
N CYS A 45 1.16 -8.42 -5.73
CA CYS A 45 0.76 -7.07 -5.34
C CYS A 45 0.55 -6.95 -3.82
N TRP A 46 -0.05 -7.95 -3.17
CA TRP A 46 -0.18 -7.98 -1.72
C TRP A 46 1.19 -8.03 -1.03
N LEU A 47 2.08 -8.90 -1.50
CA LEU A 47 3.42 -9.06 -0.92
C LEU A 47 4.26 -7.78 -1.09
N PHE A 48 4.23 -7.17 -2.28
CA PHE A 48 4.91 -5.90 -2.54
C PHE A 48 4.42 -4.81 -1.58
N TRP A 49 3.10 -4.64 -1.48
CA TRP A 49 2.50 -3.68 -0.55
C TRP A 49 2.92 -3.95 0.90
N LEU A 50 2.80 -5.20 1.34
CA LEU A 50 3.11 -5.59 2.72
C LEU A 50 4.56 -5.28 3.07
N CYS A 51 5.50 -5.64 2.19
CA CYS A 51 6.92 -5.36 2.38
C CYS A 51 7.20 -3.85 2.50
N CYS A 52 6.65 -3.04 1.59
CA CYS A 52 6.80 -1.58 1.66
C CYS A 52 6.22 -0.98 2.95
N TYR A 53 5.07 -1.49 3.38
CA TYR A 53 4.41 -1.03 4.60
C TYR A 53 5.20 -1.39 5.86
N LEU A 54 5.62 -2.66 5.99
CA LEU A 54 6.39 -3.14 7.14
C LEU A 54 7.74 -2.43 7.26
N ALA A 55 8.38 -2.10 6.13
CA ALA A 55 9.64 -1.35 6.11
C ALA A 55 9.54 0.04 6.77
N GLN A 56 8.33 0.59 6.90
CA GLN A 56 8.09 1.93 7.43
C GLN A 56 7.58 1.95 8.89
N LEU A 57 7.27 0.79 9.50
CA LEU A 57 6.64 0.76 10.83
C LEU A 57 7.59 1.16 11.98
N ASN A 58 8.89 0.91 11.83
CA ASN A 58 9.92 1.29 12.80
C ASN A 58 11.10 1.91 12.06
N PRO A 59 10.96 3.13 11.53
CA PRO A 59 12.00 3.75 10.72
C PRO A 59 13.20 4.14 11.60
N LEU A 60 14.38 3.68 11.22
CA LEU A 60 15.64 4.04 11.91
C LEU A 60 16.19 5.40 11.45
N LEU A 61 15.74 5.87 10.27
CA LEU A 61 16.22 7.08 9.62
C LEU A 61 15.02 7.93 9.20
N GLY A 62 15.09 9.22 9.54
CA GLY A 62 14.15 10.23 9.08
C GLY A 62 14.64 10.94 7.82
N PRO A 63 13.74 11.67 7.13
CA PRO A 63 14.11 12.50 5.98
C PRO A 63 15.03 13.66 6.40
N LYS A 64 16.10 13.89 5.62
CA LYS A 64 16.98 15.05 5.78
C LYS A 64 16.59 16.12 4.76
N LEU A 65 16.13 17.27 5.25
CA LEU A 65 15.58 18.36 4.45
C LEU A 65 16.34 19.65 4.75
N ASP A 66 16.44 20.51 3.73
CA ASP A 66 16.99 21.86 3.90
C ASP A 66 16.06 22.74 4.76
N GLY A 67 16.65 23.70 5.48
CA GLY A 67 15.91 24.59 6.38
C GLY A 67 14.81 25.37 5.67
N LYS A 68 15.02 25.79 4.41
CA LYS A 68 13.99 26.46 3.62
C LYS A 68 12.81 25.53 3.33
N THR A 69 13.09 24.29 2.95
CA THR A 69 12.07 23.27 2.65
C THR A 69 11.23 22.94 3.88
N ILE A 70 11.86 22.82 5.05
CA ILE A 70 11.17 22.58 6.32
C ILE A 70 10.17 23.70 6.62
N ARG A 71 10.56 24.97 6.45
CA ARG A 71 9.67 26.12 6.68
C ARG A 71 8.47 26.12 5.75
N ILE A 72 8.67 25.78 4.47
CA ILE A 72 7.59 25.68 3.49
C ILE A 72 6.61 24.56 3.89
N ILE A 73 7.10 23.36 4.23
CA ILE A 73 6.25 22.24 4.65
C ILE A 73 5.46 22.62 5.90
N ALA A 74 6.14 23.21 6.89
CA ALA A 74 5.52 23.59 8.14
C ALA A 74 4.40 24.63 7.93
N SER A 75 4.61 25.62 7.06
CA SER A 75 3.57 26.57 6.67
C SER A 75 2.39 25.90 5.95
N SER A 76 2.66 25.00 5.00
CA SER A 76 1.63 24.28 4.25
C SER A 76 0.77 23.36 5.13
N TRP A 77 1.34 22.88 6.24
CA TRP A 77 0.67 21.98 7.17
C TRP A 77 0.04 22.73 8.35
N GLY A 78 0.05 24.07 8.36
CA GLY A 78 -0.60 24.91 9.38
C GLY A 78 0.23 25.13 10.65
N TYR A 79 1.52 24.80 10.64
CA TYR A 79 2.44 24.95 11.76
C TYR A 79 3.64 25.86 11.39
N PRO A 80 3.41 27.15 11.06
CA PRO A 80 4.49 28.02 10.61
C PRO A 80 5.56 28.19 11.70
N ILE A 81 6.81 27.89 11.35
CA ILE A 81 7.95 28.08 12.25
C ILE A 81 8.28 29.57 12.26
N LYS A 82 8.15 30.21 13.43
CA LYS A 82 8.54 31.60 13.60
C LYS A 82 10.06 31.71 13.56
N ASP A 83 10.55 32.68 12.81
CA ASP A 83 11.95 33.09 12.92
C ASP A 83 12.20 33.63 14.34
N GLY A 84 13.28 33.17 14.97
CA GLY A 84 13.86 33.81 16.15
C GLY A 84 14.84 34.89 15.73
#